data_AF-A0A6M0A819-F1
#
_entry.id   AF-A0A6M0A819-F1
#
_cell.length_a   1.000
_cell.length_b   1.000
_cell.length_c   1.000
_cell.angle_alpha   90.00
_cell.angle_beta   90.00
_cell.angle_gamma   90.00
#
_symmetry.space_group_name_H-M   'P 1'
#
loop_
_entity.id
_entity.type
_entity.pdbx_description
1 polymer ?
#
loop_
_entity_poly.entity_id
_entity_poly.type
_entity_poly.pdbx_seq_one_letter_code
_entity_poly.pdbx_strand_id
1 'polypeptide(L)' 'MASFVTSESGQLHHDTQVWNSLKQAIAASSGFQRWQMEHPLGEQFQDYSLDSRVRRYLRETLEMLAY' A
#
# COMPACT_ATOMS: atom_id res chain seq x y z
N MET A 1 -33.39 23.94 3.00
CA MET A 1 -32.83 22.60 2.69
C MET A 1 -31.32 22.77 2.60
N ALA A 2 -30.59 22.36 3.64
CA ALA A 2 -29.13 22.50 3.68
C ALA A 2 -28.50 21.17 3.25
N SER A 3 -27.86 21.17 2.09
CA SER A 3 -27.20 20.00 1.50
C SER A 3 -25.82 19.83 2.14
N PHE A 4 -25.64 18.79 2.94
CA PHE A 4 -24.39 18.43 3.64
C PHE A 4 -23.51 17.43 2.85
N VAL A 5 -23.78 17.24 1.55
CA VAL A 5 -23.21 16.13 0.77
C VAL A 5 -21.85 16.41 0.11
N THR A 6 -21.17 17.52 0.40
CA THR A 6 -19.96 17.90 -0.38
C THR A 6 -18.62 17.61 0.32
N SER A 7 -18.60 17.28 1.62
CA SER A 7 -17.33 17.09 2.34
C SER A 7 -16.76 15.67 2.26
N GLU A 8 -17.62 14.67 2.11
CA GLU A 8 -17.21 13.25 2.17
C GLU A 8 -16.40 12.84 0.92
N SER A 9 -16.79 13.34 -0.26
CA SER A 9 -16.10 13.02 -1.52
C SER A 9 -14.70 13.63 -1.61
N GLY A 10 -14.49 14.82 -1.04
CA GLY A 10 -13.18 15.46 -0.99
C GLY A 10 -12.20 14.73 -0.07
N GLN A 11 -12.69 14.22 1.06
CA GLN A 11 -11.89 13.46 2.02
C GLN A 11 -11.47 12.09 1.45
N LEU A 12 -12.40 11.35 0.82
CA LEU A 12 -12.07 10.08 0.16
C LEU A 12 -11.04 10.23 -0.97
N HIS A 13 -11.12 11.34 -1.73
CA HIS A 13 -10.16 11.61 -2.80
C HIS A 13 -8.78 11.95 -2.23
N HIS A 14 -8.73 12.72 -1.15
CA HIS A 14 -7.50 13.01 -0.42
C HIS A 14 -6.86 11.73 0.14
N ASP A 15 -7.64 10.90 0.84
CA ASP A 15 -7.16 9.64 1.42
C ASP A 15 -6.64 8.68 0.34
N THR A 16 -7.30 8.64 -0.82
CA THR A 16 -6.84 7.86 -1.98
C THR A 16 -5.50 8.38 -2.51
N GLN A 17 -5.32 9.70 -2.58
CA GLN A 17 -4.07 10.30 -3.03
C GLN A 17 -2.92 10.06 -2.04
N VAL A 18 -3.21 10.17 -0.74
CA VAL A 18 -2.26 9.85 0.34
C VAL A 18 -1.84 8.38 0.24
N TRP A 19 -2.80 7.47 0.09
CA TRP A 19 -2.53 6.04 -0.09
C TRP A 19 -1.67 5.75 -1.33
N ASN A 20 -1.96 6.40 -2.46
CA ASN A 20 -1.17 6.23 -3.67
C ASN A 20 0.27 6.71 -3.49
N SER A 21 0.47 7.85 -2.84
CA SER A 21 1.81 8.39 -2.55
C SER A 21 2.59 7.47 -1.60
N LEU A 22 1.92 6.94 -0.57
CA LEU A 22 2.51 5.97 0.36
C LEU A 22 2.94 4.69 -0.35
N LYS A 23 2.09 4.13 -1.21
CA LYS A 23 2.43 2.94 -2.01
C LYS A 23 3.69 3.16 -2.84
N GLN A 24 3.81 4.31 -3.50
CA GLN A 24 4.98 4.63 -4.31
C GLN A 24 6.25 4.80 -3.45
N ALA A 25 6.15 5.47 -2.30
CA ALA A 25 7.28 5.62 -1.39
C ALA A 25 7.77 4.28 -0.85
N ILE A 26 6.85 3.37 -0.49
CA ILE A 26 7.20 2.00 -0.07
C ILE A 26 7.82 1.24 -1.23
N ALA A 27 7.24 1.32 -2.43
CA ALA A 27 7.74 0.63 -3.62
C ALA A 27 9.18 1.05 -4.00
N ALA A 28 9.50 2.33 -3.78
CA ALA A 28 10.82 2.89 -4.01
C ALA A 28 11.81 2.60 -2.86
N SER A 29 11.34 2.07 -1.73
CA SER A 29 12.19 1.80 -0.58
C SER A 29 13.06 0.55 -0.79
N SER A 30 14.29 0.61 -0.30
CA SER A 30 15.25 -0.51 -0.41
C SER A 30 14.80 -1.74 0.38
N GLY A 31 14.04 -1.57 1.47
CA GLY A 31 13.47 -2.67 2.25
C GLY A 31 12.44 -3.47 1.45
N PHE A 32 11.52 -2.78 0.77
CA PHE A 32 10.51 -3.43 -0.07
C PHE A 32 11.12 -4.14 -1.27
N GLN A 33 12.12 -3.54 -1.91
CA GLN A 33 12.82 -4.15 -3.05
C GLN A 33 13.54 -5.44 -2.64
N ARG A 34 14.24 -5.44 -1.50
CA ARG A 34 14.89 -6.65 -0.97
C ARG A 34 13.88 -7.73 -0.60
N TRP A 35 12.83 -7.35 0.12
CA TRP A 35 11.74 -8.27 0.46
C TRP A 35 11.13 -8.91 -0.78
N GLN A 36 10.93 -8.15 -1.87
CA GLN A 36 10.42 -8.71 -3.13
C GLN A 36 11.38 -9.73 -3.78
N MET A 37 12.70 -9.55 -3.64
CA MET A 37 13.71 -10.47 -4.17
C MET A 37 13.87 -11.74 -3.33
N GLU A 38 13.68 -11.63 -2.01
CA GLU A 38 13.82 -12.74 -1.07
C GLU A 38 12.63 -13.71 -1.08
N HIS A 39 11.48 -13.29 -1.61
CA HIS A 39 10.29 -14.15 -1.72
C HIS A 39 10.26 -14.91 -3.06
N PRO A 40 10.45 -16.25 -3.08
CA PRO A 40 10.46 -17.07 -4.31
C PRO A 40 9.10 -17.12 -5.03
N LEU A 41 8.05 -16.58 -4.43
CA LEU A 41 6.76 -16.31 -5.07
C LEU A 41 6.83 -15.11 -6.04
N GLY A 42 8.00 -14.54 -6.29
CA GLY A 42 8.24 -13.40 -7.19
C GLY A 42 7.52 -13.48 -8.53
N GLU A 43 7.36 -14.70 -9.09
CA GLU A 43 6.59 -14.93 -10.32
C GLU A 43 5.08 -14.76 -10.12
N GLN A 44 4.49 -15.26 -9.03
CA GLN A 44 3.09 -14.98 -8.67
C GLN A 44 2.89 -13.53 -8.24
N PHE A 45 3.92 -12.89 -7.67
CA PHE A 45 3.92 -11.48 -7.26
C PHE A 45 4.05 -10.49 -8.40
N GLN A 46 4.58 -10.88 -9.56
CA GLN A 46 4.56 -10.04 -10.74
C GLN A 46 3.14 -9.82 -11.27
N ASP A 47 2.26 -10.83 -11.17
CA ASP A 47 0.84 -10.72 -11.52
C ASP A 47 0.03 -9.88 -10.51
N TYR A 48 0.51 -9.75 -9.27
CA TYR A 48 -0.17 -8.93 -8.27
C TYR A 48 0.07 -7.43 -8.48
N SER A 49 -1.03 -6.68 -8.38
CA SER A 49 -0.99 -5.21 -8.37
C SER A 49 -0.01 -4.69 -7.31
N LEU A 50 0.56 -3.49 -7.56
CA LEU A 50 1.46 -2.83 -6.59
C LEU A 50 0.81 -2.74 -5.20
N ASP A 51 -0.49 -2.50 -5.18
CA ASP A 51 -1.28 -2.38 -3.97
C ASP A 51 -1.28 -3.67 -3.13
N SER A 52 -1.52 -4.82 -3.77
CA SER A 52 -1.49 -6.14 -3.12
C SER A 52 -0.10 -6.47 -2.55
N ARG A 53 0.96 -6.13 -3.29
CA ARG A 53 2.35 -6.34 -2.83
C ARG A 53 2.69 -5.45 -1.63
N VAL A 54 2.32 -4.17 -1.68
CA VAL A 54 2.53 -3.22 -0.57
C VAL A 54 1.77 -3.67 0.68
N ARG A 55 0.49 -4.08 0.56
CA ARG A 55 -0.27 -4.58 1.70
C ARG A 55 0.37 -5.81 2.35
N ARG A 56 0.90 -6.72 1.55
CA ARG A 56 1.54 -7.92 2.07
C ARG A 56 2.87 -7.62 2.77
N TYR A 57 3.70 -6.77 2.19
CA TYR A 57 4.91 -6.28 2.85
C TYR A 57 4.59 -5.61 4.20
N LEU A 58 3.58 -4.74 4.23
CA LEU A 58 3.14 -4.09 5.48
C LEU A 58 2.65 -5.11 6.50
N ARG A 59 1.88 -6.10 6.07
CA ARG A 59 1.41 -7.17 6.96
C ARG A 59 2.57 -7.95 7.57
N GLU A 60 3.50 -8.43 6.74
CA GLU A 60 4.63 -9.25 7.20
C GLU A 60 5.59 -8.44 8.09
N THR A 61 5.83 -7.16 7.76
CA THR A 61 6.66 -6.28 8.60
C THR A 61 6.01 -5.93 9.93
N LEU A 62 4.68 -5.78 9.98
CA LEU A 62 3.95 -5.57 11.23
C LEU A 62 3.88 -6.84 12.09
N GLU A 63 3.77 -8.02 11.48
CA GLU A 63 3.80 -9.30 12.18
C GLU A 63 5.18 -9.53 12.86
N MET A 64 6.29 -9.05 12.29
CA MET A 64 7.62 -9.11 12.91
C MET A 64 7.79 -8.19 14.14
N LEU A 65 7.01 -7.11 14.24
CA LEU A 65 7.10 -6.14 15.34
C LEU A 65 6.14 -6.44 16.50
N ALA A 66 5.24 -7.40 16.33
CA ALA A 66 4.24 -7.79 17.33
C ALA A 66 4.72 -8.88 18.30
N TYR A 67 6.02 -9.19 18.30
CA TYR A 67 6.68 -10.19 19.14
C TYR A 67 7.64 -9.51 20.13
#